data_AF-A0A817IAC0-F1
#
_entry.id   AF-A0A817IAC0-F1
#
_cell.length_a   1.000
_cell.length_b   1.000
_cell.length_c   1.000
_cell.angle_alpha   90.00
_cell.angle_beta   90.00
_cell.angle_gamma   90.00
#
_symmetry.space_group_name_H-M   'P 1'
#
loop_
_entity.id
_entity.type
_entity.pdbx_description
1 polymer ?
#
loop_
_entity_poly.entity_id
_entity_poly.type
_entity_poly.pdbx_seq_one_letter_code
_entity_poly.pdbx_strand_id
1 'polypeptide(L)'
;MRGYDLIKDQSFFLCHLQNTVLPFIEFPVGNMMKSDVKRLANEMNLERIAQKHESMGLCFVGKRKFSRFISQFIPDNIGYIKLIETNEIIGEHYGLHCYTIGQRITPINKEYKSSKPLFIAKKDPVENIIYAAPGTNHPALFTKSFYTGIPHWINEMPLLLKETGQYQCDFRFQHKHRPLPVVISLSNNNTLHVSLPIPIRSICPGQYAVFYDEKKYQFVLHILKRNLIHFFFRTYP
;
A
#
# COMPACT_ATOMS: atom_id res chain seq x y z
N MET A 1 2.18 -19.64 2.69
CA MET A 1 1.40 -19.62 3.96
C MET A 1 1.77 -18.37 4.76
N ARG A 2 0.94 -17.97 5.73
CA ARG A 2 1.28 -16.86 6.66
C ARG A 2 2.07 -17.40 7.84
N GLY A 3 2.89 -16.55 8.46
CA GLY A 3 3.54 -16.87 9.73
C GLY A 3 2.54 -17.04 10.86
N TYR A 4 2.89 -17.85 11.86
CA TYR A 4 2.08 -18.11 13.05
C TYR A 4 1.80 -16.82 13.85
N ASP A 5 2.83 -15.99 14.03
CA ASP A 5 2.67 -14.63 14.54
C ASP A 5 2.13 -13.71 13.44
N LEU A 6 0.80 -13.52 13.41
CA LEU A 6 0.15 -12.67 12.41
C LEU A 6 0.55 -11.19 12.49
N ILE A 7 1.06 -10.72 13.64
CA ILE A 7 1.53 -9.34 13.81
C ILE A 7 2.92 -9.18 13.17
N LYS A 8 3.73 -10.24 13.20
CA LYS A 8 5.09 -10.28 12.65
C LYS A 8 5.20 -11.04 11.34
N ASP A 9 4.08 -11.43 10.74
CA ASP A 9 4.02 -12.11 9.44
C ASP A 9 4.70 -11.28 8.34
N GLN A 10 5.64 -11.91 7.64
CA GLN A 10 6.41 -11.30 6.56
C GLN A 10 5.99 -11.77 5.17
N SER A 11 4.91 -12.55 5.04
CA SER A 11 4.44 -13.04 3.73
C SER A 11 4.07 -11.90 2.76
N PHE A 12 3.89 -10.66 3.26
CA PHE A 12 3.67 -9.47 2.43
C PHE A 12 4.89 -9.16 1.56
N PHE A 13 6.09 -9.37 2.09
CA PHE A 13 7.34 -9.07 1.39
C PHE A 13 7.81 -10.23 0.52
N LEU A 14 7.39 -11.45 0.85
CA LEU A 14 7.68 -12.67 0.09
C LEU A 14 6.70 -12.91 -1.06
N CYS A 15 5.91 -11.89 -1.38
CA CYS A 15 4.79 -11.98 -2.29
C CYS A 15 5.27 -12.23 -3.76
N HIS A 16 6.48 -11.82 -4.12
CA HIS A 16 7.03 -12.06 -5.46
C HIS A 16 7.73 -13.41 -5.65
N LEU A 17 7.74 -14.29 -4.64
CA LEU A 17 8.35 -15.60 -4.80
C LEU A 17 7.59 -16.44 -5.84
N GLN A 18 8.34 -17.21 -6.62
CA GLN A 18 7.79 -18.18 -7.56
C GLN A 18 7.61 -19.52 -6.85
N ASN A 19 6.59 -20.31 -7.23
CA ASN A 19 6.42 -21.66 -6.67
C ASN A 19 7.67 -22.52 -6.83
N THR A 20 8.40 -22.34 -7.94
CA THR A 20 9.60 -23.09 -8.30
C THR A 20 10.73 -22.94 -7.28
N VAL A 21 10.78 -21.82 -6.54
CA VAL A 21 11.82 -21.59 -5.53
C VAL A 21 11.40 -22.02 -4.12
N LEU A 22 10.09 -22.15 -3.86
CA LEU A 22 9.57 -22.47 -2.52
C LEU A 22 10.11 -23.80 -1.95
N PRO A 23 10.29 -24.89 -2.73
CA PRO A 23 10.88 -26.13 -2.22
C PRO A 23 12.31 -26.00 -1.70
N PHE A 24 13.03 -24.94 -2.08
CA PHE A 24 14.43 -24.71 -1.71
C PHE A 24 14.58 -23.69 -0.56
N ILE A 25 13.47 -23.26 0.04
CA ILE A 25 13.46 -22.25 1.10
C ILE A 25 12.87 -22.84 2.37
N GLU A 26 13.61 -22.73 3.47
CA GLU A 26 13.10 -23.04 4.80
C GLU A 26 12.74 -21.77 5.57
N PHE A 27 11.66 -21.84 6.35
CA PHE A 27 11.23 -20.77 7.26
C PHE A 27 11.23 -21.28 8.72
N PRO A 28 12.40 -21.46 9.37
CA PRO A 28 12.51 -22.15 10.66
C PRO A 28 11.70 -21.49 11.79
N VAL A 29 11.54 -20.17 11.72
CA VAL A 29 10.80 -19.38 12.72
C VAL A 29 9.33 -19.14 12.33
N GLY A 30 8.87 -19.67 11.19
CA GLY A 30 7.54 -19.40 10.64
C GLY A 30 6.40 -19.87 11.53
N ASN A 31 6.65 -20.89 12.36
CA ASN A 31 5.65 -21.50 13.26
C ASN A 31 5.77 -21.02 14.72
N MET A 32 6.48 -19.92 14.97
CA MET A 32 6.78 -19.43 16.32
C MET A 32 6.24 -18.02 16.56
N MET A 33 5.88 -17.70 17.80
CA MET A 33 5.71 -16.30 18.18
C MET A 33 7.07 -15.60 18.24
N LYS A 34 7.09 -14.30 17.98
CA LYS A 34 8.33 -13.52 18.12
C LYS A 34 8.94 -13.60 19.52
N SER A 35 8.09 -13.72 20.55
CA SER A 35 8.52 -13.94 21.93
C SER A 35 9.26 -15.27 22.10
N ASP A 36 8.80 -16.34 21.46
CA ASP A 36 9.43 -17.66 21.54
C ASP A 36 10.80 -17.65 20.86
N VAL A 37 10.91 -16.99 19.70
CA VAL A 37 12.20 -16.81 19.01
C VAL A 37 13.20 -16.07 19.89
N LYS A 38 12.76 -15.03 20.61
CA LYS A 38 13.64 -14.30 21.55
C LYS A 38 14.04 -15.14 22.76
N ARG A 39 13.12 -15.95 23.29
CA ARG A 39 13.40 -16.88 24.39
C ARG A 39 14.44 -17.92 23.97
N LEU A 40 14.26 -18.59 22.83
CA LEU A 40 15.24 -19.53 22.29
C LEU A 40 16.61 -18.88 22.09
N ALA A 41 16.64 -17.65 21.55
CA ALA A 41 17.90 -16.93 21.40
C ALA A 41 18.62 -16.71 22.74
N ASN A 42 17.91 -16.40 23.82
CA ASN A 42 18.51 -16.29 25.15
C ASN A 42 19.01 -17.65 25.67
N GLU A 43 18.22 -18.72 25.52
CA GLU A 43 18.60 -20.08 25.93
C GLU A 43 19.86 -20.59 25.19
N MET A 44 20.09 -20.12 23.96
CA MET A 44 21.27 -20.43 23.15
C MET A 44 22.44 -19.46 23.38
N ASN A 45 22.42 -18.65 24.44
CA ASN A 45 23.44 -17.62 24.74
C ASN A 45 23.60 -16.54 23.65
N LEU A 46 22.55 -16.26 22.88
CA LEU A 46 22.50 -15.20 21.85
C LEU A 46 21.80 -13.93 22.37
N GLU A 47 22.01 -13.57 23.65
CA GLU A 47 21.32 -12.46 24.33
C GLU A 47 21.43 -11.12 23.58
N ARG A 48 22.63 -10.82 23.05
CA ARG A 48 22.87 -9.62 22.26
C ARG A 48 21.93 -9.52 21.05
N ILE A 49 21.60 -10.66 20.42
CA ILE A 49 20.70 -10.73 19.27
C ILE A 49 19.24 -10.61 19.72
N ALA A 50 18.86 -11.24 20.85
CA ALA A 50 17.52 -11.17 21.40
C ALA A 50 17.11 -9.75 21.83
N GLN A 51 18.07 -8.98 22.36
CA GLN A 51 17.89 -7.59 22.79
C GLN A 51 17.97 -6.59 21.63
N LYS A 52 18.58 -6.97 20.50
CA LYS A 52 18.72 -6.08 19.35
C LYS A 52 17.35 -5.60 18.85
N HIS A 53 17.20 -4.29 18.68
CA HIS A 53 16.02 -3.71 18.08
C HIS A 53 15.86 -4.14 16.61
N GLU A 54 14.62 -4.30 16.19
CA GLU A 54 14.29 -4.63 14.81
C GLU A 54 14.74 -3.50 13.86
N SER A 55 15.22 -3.89 12.69
CA SER A 55 15.52 -2.94 11.62
C SER A 55 14.24 -2.25 11.17
N MET A 56 14.27 -0.91 11.12
CA MET A 56 13.15 -0.08 10.68
C MET A 56 13.55 0.68 9.41
N GLY A 57 12.63 0.78 8.44
CA GLY A 57 12.86 1.46 7.17
C GLY A 57 13.33 0.53 6.05
N LEU A 58 13.80 1.11 4.94
CA LEU A 58 14.33 0.33 3.82
C LEU A 58 15.65 -0.34 4.25
N CYS A 59 15.79 -1.65 3.98
CA CYS A 59 16.90 -2.48 4.49
C CYS A 59 18.31 -1.92 4.24
N PHE A 60 18.49 -1.08 3.20
CA PHE A 60 19.79 -0.55 2.78
C PHE A 60 19.96 0.97 2.98
N VAL A 61 18.90 1.70 3.34
CA VAL A 61 18.94 3.17 3.48
C VAL A 61 19.27 3.60 4.92
N GLY A 62 18.98 2.74 5.90
CA GLY A 62 19.16 3.04 7.32
C GLY A 62 18.19 4.12 7.84
N LYS A 63 18.53 4.74 8.98
CA LYS A 63 17.67 5.71 9.70
C LYS A 63 17.66 7.13 9.10
N ARG A 64 17.66 7.26 7.76
CA ARG A 64 17.65 8.58 7.08
C ARG A 64 16.24 8.97 6.66
N LYS A 65 15.96 10.29 6.57
CA LYS A 65 14.71 10.78 5.98
C LYS A 65 14.65 10.38 4.51
N PHE A 66 13.62 9.61 4.13
CA PHE A 66 13.49 9.05 2.78
C PHE A 66 13.49 10.12 1.67
N SER A 67 12.83 11.26 1.90
CA SER A 67 12.81 12.38 0.94
C SER A 67 14.23 12.85 0.60
N ARG A 68 15.07 13.10 1.61
CA ARG A 68 16.47 13.50 1.43
C ARG A 68 17.33 12.43 0.73
N PHE A 69 16.99 11.15 0.90
CA PHE A 69 17.67 10.07 0.22
C PHE A 69 17.31 10.04 -1.27
N ILE A 70 16.02 10.11 -1.62
CA ILE A 70 15.57 10.05 -3.01
C ILE A 70 16.00 11.28 -3.83
N SER A 71 16.02 12.48 -3.24
CA SER A 71 16.49 13.70 -3.94
C SER A 71 17.96 13.64 -4.39
N GLN A 72 18.75 12.65 -3.94
CA GLN A 72 20.11 12.41 -4.45
C GLN A 72 20.12 11.70 -5.81
N PHE A 73 19.01 11.05 -6.19
CA PHE A 73 18.90 10.23 -7.39
C PHE A 73 17.87 10.76 -8.38
N ILE A 74 16.84 11.45 -7.88
CA ILE A 74 15.77 12.02 -8.70
C ILE A 74 15.83 13.55 -8.53
N PRO A 75 16.01 14.31 -9.62
CA PRO A 75 16.00 15.77 -9.53
C PRO A 75 14.63 16.28 -9.07
N ASP A 76 14.64 17.40 -8.37
CA ASP A 76 13.41 18.07 -7.95
C ASP A 76 12.65 18.56 -9.20
N ASN A 77 11.33 18.35 -9.18
CA ASN A 77 10.43 18.86 -10.21
C ASN A 77 9.33 19.67 -9.54
N ILE A 78 9.53 20.99 -9.50
CA ILE A 78 8.67 21.90 -8.77
C ILE A 78 7.28 21.97 -9.43
N GLY A 79 6.24 21.80 -8.61
CA GLY A 79 4.85 21.84 -9.04
C GLY A 79 3.95 22.39 -7.94
N TYR A 80 2.64 22.42 -8.19
CA TYR A 80 1.69 23.05 -7.28
C TYR A 80 0.88 22.05 -6.47
N ILE A 81 0.56 22.42 -5.24
CA ILE A 81 -0.43 21.75 -4.41
C ILE A 81 -1.74 22.52 -4.49
N LYS A 82 -2.80 21.86 -4.95
CA LYS A 82 -4.15 22.43 -5.06
C LYS A 82 -5.13 21.77 -4.09
N LEU A 83 -6.13 22.51 -3.63
CA LEU A 83 -7.28 21.90 -2.95
C LEU A 83 -8.12 21.11 -3.94
N ILE A 84 -8.51 19.89 -3.56
CA ILE A 84 -9.32 19.03 -4.42
C ILE A 84 -10.75 19.55 -4.62
N GLU A 85 -11.26 20.37 -3.69
CA GLU A 85 -12.62 20.92 -3.72
C GLU A 85 -12.71 22.16 -4.61
N THR A 86 -11.70 23.04 -4.59
CA THR A 86 -11.75 24.37 -5.22
C THR A 86 -10.73 24.56 -6.35
N ASN A 87 -9.77 23.65 -6.51
CA ASN A 87 -8.56 23.84 -7.33
C ASN A 87 -7.68 25.03 -6.94
N GLU A 88 -7.92 25.67 -5.79
CA GLU A 88 -7.09 26.76 -5.26
C GLU A 88 -5.68 26.26 -4.94
N ILE A 89 -4.66 27.04 -5.32
CA ILE A 89 -3.26 26.74 -5.02
C ILE A 89 -2.98 27.09 -3.56
N ILE A 90 -2.56 26.09 -2.79
CA ILE A 90 -2.22 26.21 -1.37
C ILE A 90 -0.71 26.07 -1.10
N GLY A 91 0.09 26.01 -2.16
CA GLY A 91 1.54 26.10 -2.15
C GLY A 91 2.22 25.23 -3.21
N GLU A 92 3.51 25.00 -3.03
CA GLU A 92 4.37 24.31 -4.00
C GLU A 92 4.97 23.03 -3.42
N HIS A 93 5.38 22.10 -4.29
CA HIS A 93 6.08 20.89 -3.91
C HIS A 93 7.36 20.71 -4.73
N TYR A 94 8.38 20.06 -4.16
CA TYR A 94 9.64 19.78 -4.84
C TYR A 94 9.62 18.51 -5.71
N GLY A 95 8.49 17.81 -5.77
CA GLY A 95 8.30 16.68 -6.68
C GLY A 95 7.31 15.65 -6.16
N LEU A 96 6.58 15.00 -7.06
CA LEU A 96 5.55 14.01 -6.74
C LEU A 96 6.08 12.79 -5.97
N HIS A 97 7.37 12.49 -6.10
CA HIS A 97 8.06 11.39 -5.43
C HIS A 97 8.25 11.64 -3.93
N CYS A 98 8.21 12.90 -3.48
CA CYS A 98 8.32 13.28 -2.07
C CYS A 98 7.02 13.04 -1.27
N TYR A 99 5.92 12.68 -1.94
CA TYR A 99 4.58 12.63 -1.35
C TYR A 99 3.88 11.29 -1.60
N THR A 100 3.18 10.81 -0.59
CA THR A 100 2.36 9.59 -0.65
C THR A 100 0.88 9.93 -0.46
N ILE A 101 -0.02 9.25 -1.16
CA ILE A 101 -1.46 9.45 -0.97
C ILE A 101 -1.81 9.07 0.48
N GLY A 102 -2.60 9.91 1.15
CA GLY A 102 -2.90 9.80 2.58
C GLY A 102 -1.91 10.47 3.52
N GLN A 103 -0.78 10.97 3.01
CA GLN A 103 0.17 11.71 3.82
C GLN A 103 -0.47 13.02 4.31
N ARG A 104 -0.41 13.26 5.63
CA ARG A 104 -0.76 14.55 6.20
C ARG A 104 0.26 15.58 5.77
N ILE A 105 -0.20 16.72 5.27
CA ILE A 105 0.65 17.87 4.95
C ILE A 105 0.27 19.07 5.81
N THR A 106 1.24 19.93 6.02
CA THR A 106 1.02 21.25 6.59
C THR A 106 0.69 22.20 5.44
N PRO A 107 -0.28 23.13 5.61
CA PRO A 107 -0.47 24.19 4.63
C PRO A 107 0.85 24.91 4.36
N ILE A 108 1.19 25.08 3.09
CA ILE A 108 2.44 25.74 2.68
C ILE A 108 2.18 27.25 2.55
N ASN A 109 0.99 27.64 2.07
CA ASN A 109 0.50 29.00 2.16
C ASN A 109 -0.01 29.31 3.58
N LYS A 110 0.57 30.33 4.23
CA LYS A 110 0.17 30.83 5.55
C LYS A 110 -1.22 31.46 5.56
N GLU A 111 -1.73 31.86 4.40
CA GLU A 111 -3.07 32.43 4.22
C GLU A 111 -4.17 31.37 4.26
N TYR A 112 -3.83 30.10 3.98
CA TYR A 112 -4.78 28.99 4.11
C TYR A 112 -5.03 28.67 5.59
N LYS A 113 -6.03 29.35 6.16
CA LYS A 113 -6.47 29.19 7.55
C LYS A 113 -7.61 28.18 7.63
N SER A 114 -7.29 26.89 7.56
CA SER A 114 -8.26 25.82 7.84
C SER A 114 -7.97 25.15 9.17
N SER A 115 -9.01 24.89 9.96
CA SER A 115 -8.92 24.10 11.19
C SER A 115 -8.74 22.60 10.92
N LYS A 116 -9.03 22.15 9.69
CA LYS A 116 -8.95 20.75 9.31
C LYS A 116 -7.54 20.39 8.82
N PRO A 117 -6.98 19.25 9.24
CA PRO A 117 -5.71 18.76 8.69
C PRO A 117 -5.84 18.45 7.19
N LEU A 118 -4.81 18.74 6.41
CA LEU A 118 -4.76 18.44 4.98
C LEU A 118 -4.08 17.10 4.72
N PHE A 119 -4.57 16.36 3.73
CA PHE A 119 -4.00 15.09 3.30
C PHE A 119 -3.88 15.03 1.78
N ILE A 120 -2.82 14.40 1.27
CA ILE A 120 -2.68 14.17 -0.17
C ILE A 120 -3.75 13.17 -0.64
N ALA A 121 -4.60 13.59 -1.57
CA ALA A 121 -5.69 12.77 -2.10
C ALA A 121 -5.39 12.20 -3.49
N LYS A 122 -4.76 12.99 -4.36
CA LYS A 122 -4.41 12.59 -5.73
C LYS A 122 -3.08 13.23 -6.13
N LYS A 123 -2.34 12.54 -7.00
CA LYS A 123 -1.15 13.07 -7.68
C LYS A 123 -1.41 13.01 -9.18
N ASP A 124 -1.10 14.08 -9.89
CA ASP A 124 -1.26 14.20 -11.33
C ASP A 124 0.14 14.36 -11.96
N PRO A 125 0.70 13.27 -12.52
CA PRO A 125 2.04 13.30 -13.10
C PRO A 125 2.12 14.06 -14.42
N VAL A 126 0.99 14.24 -15.13
CA VAL A 126 0.97 14.96 -16.42
C VAL A 126 1.09 16.45 -16.17
N GLU A 127 0.25 16.97 -15.27
CA GLU A 127 0.23 18.40 -14.93
C GLU A 127 1.23 18.79 -13.83
N ASN A 128 1.93 17.81 -13.26
CA ASN A 128 2.78 17.97 -12.08
C ASN A 128 2.04 18.67 -10.90
N ILE A 129 0.83 18.18 -10.59
CA ILE A 129 -0.03 18.73 -9.53
C ILE A 129 -0.26 17.70 -8.43
N ILE A 130 -0.24 18.15 -7.19
CA ILE A 130 -0.73 17.38 -6.04
C ILE A 130 -2.07 17.96 -5.58
N TYR A 131 -3.08 17.12 -5.42
CA TYR A 131 -4.36 17.51 -4.85
C TYR A 131 -4.43 17.13 -3.38
N ALA A 132 -4.71 18.11 -2.53
CA ALA A 132 -4.91 17.95 -1.09
C ALA A 132 -6.40 18.02 -0.72
N ALA A 133 -6.80 17.20 0.24
CA ALA A 133 -8.15 17.12 0.76
C ALA A 133 -8.19 17.55 2.24
N PRO A 134 -9.14 18.41 2.64
CA PRO A 134 -9.30 18.81 4.04
C PRO A 134 -10.06 17.75 4.85
N GLY A 135 -9.48 17.35 5.98
CA GLY A 135 -10.08 16.45 6.95
C GLY A 135 -9.72 14.98 6.77
N THR A 136 -9.64 14.27 7.89
CA THR A 136 -9.21 12.87 7.99
C THR A 136 -10.12 11.90 7.21
N ASN A 137 -11.42 12.21 7.14
CA ASN A 137 -12.45 11.36 6.52
C ASN A 137 -12.95 11.90 5.17
N HIS A 138 -12.18 12.77 4.51
CA HIS A 138 -12.59 13.33 3.24
C HIS A 138 -12.81 12.22 2.18
N PRO A 139 -13.93 12.19 1.44
CA PRO A 139 -14.28 11.10 0.51
C PRO A 139 -13.20 10.80 -0.54
N ALA A 140 -12.50 11.82 -1.04
CA ALA A 140 -11.41 11.65 -2.00
C ALA A 140 -10.22 10.82 -1.47
N LEU A 141 -10.11 10.63 -0.15
CA LEU A 141 -9.11 9.75 0.44
C LEU A 141 -9.51 8.28 0.36
N PHE A 142 -10.77 7.94 0.08
CA PHE A 142 -11.30 6.58 0.09
C PHE A 142 -11.47 5.99 -1.31
N THR A 143 -11.41 4.67 -1.36
CA THR A 143 -11.42 3.87 -2.60
C THR A 143 -12.52 2.84 -2.48
N LYS A 144 -13.38 2.74 -3.50
CA LYS A 144 -14.39 1.67 -3.59
C LYS A 144 -13.96 0.52 -4.49
N SER A 145 -13.13 0.81 -5.49
CA SER A 145 -12.51 -0.22 -6.30
C SER A 145 -11.21 0.24 -6.92
N PHE A 146 -10.40 -0.70 -7.39
CA PHE A 146 -9.19 -0.40 -8.14
C PHE A 146 -8.91 -1.51 -9.16
N TYR A 147 -8.10 -1.17 -10.15
CA TYR A 147 -7.54 -2.09 -11.12
C TYR A 147 -6.09 -2.38 -10.78
N THR A 148 -5.70 -3.61 -11.10
CA THR A 148 -4.37 -4.12 -10.86
C THR A 148 -3.71 -4.49 -12.18
N GLY A 149 -2.42 -4.81 -12.11
CA GLY A 149 -1.69 -5.35 -13.25
C GLY A 149 -1.99 -6.81 -13.49
N ILE A 150 -1.17 -7.42 -14.34
CA ILE A 150 -1.21 -8.86 -14.52
C ILE A 150 -0.84 -9.51 -13.17
N PRO A 151 -1.68 -10.41 -12.63
CA PRO A 151 -1.40 -11.13 -11.40
C PRO A 151 -0.17 -12.01 -11.50
N HIS A 152 0.69 -11.89 -10.49
CA HIS A 152 1.68 -12.91 -10.16
C HIS A 152 1.01 -13.92 -9.23
N TRP A 153 0.61 -15.05 -9.77
CA TRP A 153 0.09 -16.16 -9.00
C TRP A 153 1.27 -16.97 -8.43
N ILE A 154 1.37 -17.08 -7.11
CA ILE A 154 2.38 -17.97 -6.50
C ILE A 154 2.02 -19.42 -6.80
N ASN A 155 0.73 -19.75 -6.73
CA ASN A 155 0.17 -21.02 -7.20
C ASN A 155 -0.52 -20.78 -8.55
N GLU A 156 -1.61 -21.48 -8.80
CA GLU A 156 -2.47 -21.26 -9.95
C GLU A 156 -3.62 -20.30 -9.63
N MET A 157 -4.23 -19.74 -10.69
CA MET A 157 -5.46 -18.96 -10.58
C MET A 157 -6.59 -19.84 -10.02
N PRO A 158 -7.38 -19.37 -9.03
CA PRO A 158 -8.51 -20.14 -8.50
C PRO A 158 -9.48 -20.58 -9.60
N LEU A 159 -9.87 -21.86 -9.61
CA LEU A 159 -10.81 -22.39 -10.61
C LEU A 159 -12.12 -21.61 -10.63
N LEU A 160 -12.65 -21.26 -9.45
CA LEU A 160 -13.88 -20.47 -9.34
C LEU A 160 -13.75 -19.10 -10.01
N LEU A 161 -12.58 -18.45 -9.93
CA LEU A 161 -12.33 -17.19 -10.66
C LEU A 161 -12.35 -17.42 -12.17
N LYS A 162 -11.77 -18.54 -12.64
CA LYS A 162 -11.73 -18.91 -14.05
C LYS A 162 -13.14 -19.21 -14.60
N GLU A 163 -13.97 -19.88 -13.81
CA GLU A 163 -15.30 -20.36 -14.22
C GLU A 163 -16.37 -19.28 -14.12
N THR A 164 -16.35 -18.48 -13.03
CA THR A 164 -17.41 -17.50 -12.74
C THR A 164 -17.01 -16.06 -13.04
N GLY A 165 -15.72 -15.82 -13.30
CA GLY A 165 -15.17 -14.48 -13.47
C GLY A 165 -15.02 -13.68 -12.18
N GLN A 166 -15.41 -14.22 -11.02
CA GLN A 166 -15.32 -13.56 -9.71
C GLN A 166 -14.80 -14.49 -8.62
N TYR A 167 -14.17 -13.90 -7.59
CA TYR A 167 -13.67 -14.66 -6.45
C TYR A 167 -13.56 -13.78 -5.21
N GLN A 168 -14.03 -14.31 -4.07
CA GLN A 168 -13.90 -13.64 -2.78
C GLN A 168 -12.61 -14.07 -2.10
N CYS A 169 -11.85 -13.10 -1.60
CA CYS A 169 -10.60 -13.34 -0.90
C CYS A 169 -10.27 -12.19 0.05
N ASP A 170 -9.22 -12.35 0.83
CA ASP A 170 -8.69 -11.32 1.72
C ASP A 170 -7.61 -10.51 0.99
N PHE A 171 -7.58 -9.20 1.20
CA PHE A 171 -6.65 -8.27 0.57
C PHE A 171 -5.91 -7.42 1.60
N ARG A 172 -4.60 -7.21 1.39
CA ARG A 172 -3.83 -6.17 2.06
C ARG A 172 -2.91 -5.44 1.10
N PHE A 173 -2.71 -4.15 1.32
CA PHE A 173 -1.77 -3.32 0.56
C PHE A 173 -0.66 -2.70 1.44
N GLN A 174 -0.76 -2.88 2.76
CA GLN A 174 0.27 -2.48 3.72
C GLN A 174 0.54 -3.62 4.68
N HIS A 175 1.82 -3.90 4.95
CA HIS A 175 2.23 -5.05 5.77
C HIS A 175 1.66 -5.05 7.20
N LYS A 176 1.38 -3.87 7.78
CA LYS A 176 0.83 -3.75 9.15
C LYS A 176 -0.68 -3.85 9.22
N HIS A 177 -1.37 -3.75 8.08
CA HIS A 177 -2.82 -3.77 8.06
C HIS A 177 -3.32 -5.20 8.05
N ARG A 178 -4.37 -5.45 8.83
CA ARG A 178 -5.11 -6.70 8.75
C ARG A 178 -5.66 -6.85 7.33
N PRO A 179 -5.59 -8.06 6.73
CA PRO A 179 -6.29 -8.32 5.49
C PRO A 179 -7.78 -8.04 5.63
N LEU A 180 -8.38 -7.53 4.56
CA LEU A 180 -9.79 -7.15 4.49
C LEU A 180 -10.48 -7.98 3.41
N PRO A 181 -11.73 -8.42 3.62
CA PRO A 181 -12.45 -9.19 2.62
C PRO A 181 -12.78 -8.30 1.41
N VAL A 182 -12.53 -8.83 0.22
CA VAL A 182 -12.76 -8.17 -1.07
C VAL A 182 -13.28 -9.16 -2.10
N VAL A 183 -13.83 -8.63 -3.18
CA VAL A 183 -14.20 -9.42 -4.36
C VAL A 183 -13.31 -9.01 -5.51
N ILE A 184 -12.60 -9.97 -6.10
CA ILE A 184 -11.85 -9.77 -7.33
C ILE A 184 -12.66 -10.27 -8.52
N SER A 185 -12.51 -9.61 -9.66
CA SER A 185 -13.12 -10.02 -10.93
C SER A 185 -12.12 -9.90 -12.07
N LEU A 186 -12.15 -10.86 -13.00
CA LEU A 186 -11.36 -10.76 -14.22
C LEU A 186 -11.81 -9.53 -15.03
N SER A 187 -10.83 -8.79 -15.52
CA SER A 187 -11.02 -7.65 -16.42
C SER A 187 -10.23 -7.89 -17.71
N ASN A 188 -10.28 -6.92 -18.62
CA ASN A 188 -9.63 -7.05 -19.92
C ASN A 188 -8.12 -7.33 -19.77
N ASN A 189 -7.55 -8.06 -20.73
CA ASN A 189 -6.11 -8.37 -20.80
C ASN A 189 -5.57 -9.08 -19.55
N ASN A 190 -6.33 -10.00 -18.94
CA ASN A 190 -5.95 -10.77 -17.75
C ASN A 190 -5.60 -9.92 -16.51
N THR A 191 -6.12 -8.69 -16.45
CA THR A 191 -6.00 -7.84 -15.25
C THR A 191 -7.13 -8.16 -14.26
N LEU A 192 -6.97 -7.73 -13.01
CA LEU A 192 -8.04 -7.87 -12.01
C LEU A 192 -8.62 -6.50 -11.63
N HIS A 193 -9.95 -6.45 -11.59
CA HIS A 193 -10.71 -5.42 -10.91
C HIS A 193 -11.04 -5.87 -9.49
N VAL A 194 -10.81 -5.01 -8.51
CA VAL A 194 -10.95 -5.33 -7.09
C VAL A 194 -12.01 -4.42 -6.50
N SER A 195 -13.13 -5.01 -6.09
CA SER A 195 -14.23 -4.33 -5.41
C SER A 195 -14.03 -4.40 -3.90
N LEU A 196 -14.16 -3.25 -3.25
CA LEU A 196 -14.01 -3.07 -1.81
C LEU A 196 -15.40 -2.85 -1.20
N PRO A 197 -15.99 -3.86 -0.50
CA PRO A 197 -17.30 -3.70 0.12
C PRO A 197 -17.34 -2.52 1.09
N ILE A 198 -16.23 -2.29 1.80
CA ILE A 198 -16.02 -1.14 2.67
C ILE A 198 -14.95 -0.24 2.02
N PRO A 199 -15.21 1.06 1.81
CA PRO A 199 -14.23 1.94 1.21
C PRO A 199 -12.93 2.01 2.04
N ILE A 200 -11.79 1.81 1.37
CA ILE A 200 -10.48 1.81 2.03
C ILE A 200 -9.76 3.13 1.76
N ARG A 201 -9.23 3.70 2.83
CA ARG A 201 -8.46 4.95 2.79
C ARG A 201 -7.07 4.72 2.21
N SER A 202 -6.62 5.67 1.37
CA SER A 202 -5.22 5.84 0.96
C SER A 202 -4.60 4.64 0.21
N ILE A 203 -5.39 3.93 -0.59
CA ILE A 203 -4.84 3.01 -1.58
C ILE A 203 -3.99 3.80 -2.58
N CYS A 204 -2.74 3.40 -2.76
CA CYS A 204 -1.76 4.08 -3.61
C CYS A 204 -1.42 3.23 -4.84
N PRO A 205 -1.56 3.75 -6.07
CA PRO A 205 -0.95 3.14 -7.24
C PRO A 205 0.56 2.95 -7.04
N GLY A 206 1.10 1.85 -7.54
CA GLY A 206 2.49 1.44 -7.36
C GLY A 206 2.77 0.62 -6.10
N GLN A 207 1.86 0.58 -5.12
CA GLN A 207 1.96 -0.36 -4.01
C GLN A 207 1.55 -1.77 -4.42
N TYR A 208 2.02 -2.76 -3.66
CA TYR A 208 1.53 -4.13 -3.78
C TYR A 208 0.11 -4.26 -3.29
N ALA A 209 -0.70 -5.02 -4.01
CA ALA A 209 -1.94 -5.60 -3.55
C ALA A 209 -1.70 -7.09 -3.36
N VAL A 210 -1.75 -7.56 -2.12
CA VAL A 210 -1.50 -8.96 -1.80
C VAL A 210 -2.79 -9.60 -1.33
N PHE A 211 -3.11 -10.75 -1.89
CA PHE A 211 -4.35 -11.46 -1.64
C PHE A 211 -4.07 -12.80 -0.95
N TYR A 212 -4.98 -13.15 -0.05
CA TYR A 212 -4.93 -14.34 0.78
C TYR A 212 -6.24 -15.09 0.64
N ASP A 213 -6.14 -16.40 0.61
CA ASP A 213 -7.27 -17.30 0.78
C ASP A 213 -6.97 -18.27 1.93
N GLU A 214 -8.00 -18.56 2.71
CA GLU A 214 -7.96 -19.52 3.82
C GLU A 214 -7.62 -20.93 3.34
N LYS A 215 -7.90 -21.26 2.07
CA LYS A 215 -7.66 -22.59 1.47
C LYS A 215 -6.32 -22.77 0.77
N LYS A 216 -5.30 -21.97 1.11
CA LYS A 216 -3.87 -22.06 0.67
C LYS A 216 -3.46 -21.29 -0.59
N TYR A 217 -4.27 -20.38 -1.13
CA TYR A 217 -3.84 -19.55 -2.26
C TYR A 217 -3.32 -18.19 -1.77
N GLN A 218 -2.06 -17.90 -2.08
CA GLN A 218 -1.47 -16.57 -1.94
C GLN A 218 -1.14 -16.07 -3.34
N PHE A 219 -1.57 -14.87 -3.69
CA PHE A 219 -1.24 -14.27 -4.98
C PHE A 219 -1.10 -12.76 -4.85
N VAL A 220 -0.40 -12.19 -5.82
CA VAL A 220 0.30 -10.93 -5.63
C VAL A 220 0.15 -10.09 -6.86
N LEU A 221 -0.16 -8.83 -6.63
CA LEU A 221 -0.46 -7.87 -7.68
C LEU A 221 0.29 -6.57 -7.43
N HIS A 222 0.64 -5.90 -8.52
CA HIS A 222 0.91 -4.48 -8.49
C HIS A 222 -0.41 -3.72 -8.67
N ILE A 223 -0.67 -2.72 -7.82
CA ILE A 223 -1.79 -1.81 -8.02
C ILE A 223 -1.41 -0.86 -9.15
N LEU A 224 -2.04 -1.00 -10.32
CA LEU A 224 -1.74 -0.16 -11.48
C LEU A 224 -2.56 1.12 -11.49
N LYS A 225 -3.85 1.05 -11.15
CA LYS A 225 -4.75 2.19 -11.28
C LYS A 225 -5.82 2.13 -10.20
N ARG A 226 -5.98 3.21 -9.46
CA ARG A 226 -7.06 3.37 -8.48
C ARG A 226 -8.25 4.06 -9.14
N ASN A 227 -9.46 3.53 -8.98
CA ASN A 227 -10.66 4.31 -9.21
C ASN A 227 -10.92 5.12 -7.94
N LEU A 228 -10.65 6.42 -8.00
CA LEU A 228 -11.09 7.33 -6.96
C LEU A 228 -12.62 7.30 -6.92
N ILE A 229 -13.21 7.52 -5.75
CA ILE A 229 -14.63 7.88 -5.70
C ILE A 229 -14.75 9.21 -6.42
N HIS A 230 -15.10 9.18 -7.70
CA HIS A 230 -15.44 10.37 -8.46
C HIS A 230 -16.75 10.89 -7.88
N PHE A 231 -16.67 12.00 -7.14
CA PHE A 231 -17.76 12.95 -7.18
C PHE A 231 -17.53 13.79 -8.42
N PHE A 232 -18.42 13.67 -9.41
CA PHE A 232 -18.73 14.81 -10.24
C PHE A 232 -19.15 15.91 -9.26
N PHE A 233 -18.30 16.90 -9.03
CA PHE A 233 -18.82 18.20 -8.67
C PHE A 233 -19.63 18.63 -9.89
N ARG A 234 -20.94 18.34 -9.88
CA ARG A 234 -21.90 19.06 -10.70
C ARG A 234 -21.79 20.50 -10.21
N THR A 235 -20.92 21.28 -10.84
CA THR A 235 -21.08 22.71 -10.95
C THR A 235 -22.39 22.89 -11.71
N TYR A 236 -23.49 23.08 -10.98
CA TYR A 236 -24.67 23.64 -11.59
C TYR A 236 -24.40 25.15 -11.80
N PRO A 237 -24.70 25.69 -13.00
CA PRO A 237 -24.91 27.13 -13.14
C PRO A 237 -26.12 27.60 -12.35
#